data_AF-A0A9X7M3C3-F1
#
_entry.id   AF-A0A9X7M3C3-F1
#
_cell.length_a   1.000
_cell.length_b   1.000
_cell.length_c   1.000
_cell.angle_alpha   90.00
_cell.angle_beta   90.00
_cell.angle_gamma   90.00
#
_symmetry.space_group_name_H-M   'P 1'
#
loop_
_entity.id
_entity.type
_entity.pdbx_description
1 polymer ?
#
loop_
_entity_poly.entity_id
_entity_poly.type
_entity_poly.pdbx_seq_one_letter_code
_entity_poly.pdbx_strand_id
1 'polypeptide(L)'
;METGFENITAMDLTSDIDLDKRPFKTNMKFSKKNKTSKYLMHGPKFFDELRIYLIKNNELGEFALPSSALATYILLHFKVNDLGRLPRDFKLSIIANESDIPYTTIHTGFQALLHSGLVREIFINGIPVYEICNYARFNRTAKETKDNAGKLSYFRIPHALLETSILKELVSHRDSKGIIELLNLCNNFTRELKFKSKDSIEKYTLPRNMDGLKERLGRNAKKVRSYLKIISPVFKFDVAIQKVRNPRKGRIARIREKIQQIVITQFTVSMNPACVIENDRAAIKQTEAKMRKEATARLESIGIALTTKDRKDIVVSYKGEVSRIATYIKNKQLRDDFMT
;
A
#
# COMPACT_ATOMS: atom_id res chain seq x y z
N MET A 1 54.97 -29.85 -11.18
CA MET A 1 54.30 -29.44 -12.43
C MET A 1 53.39 -30.58 -12.83
N GLU A 2 52.10 -30.47 -12.53
CA GLU A 2 51.09 -31.36 -13.09
C GLU A 2 49.98 -30.47 -13.64
N THR A 3 49.82 -30.49 -14.96
CA THR A 3 48.77 -29.75 -15.67
C THR A 3 48.11 -30.72 -16.64
N GLY A 4 46.81 -30.92 -16.45
CA GLY A 4 45.94 -31.63 -17.37
C GLY A 4 44.50 -31.51 -16.88
N PHE A 5 43.85 -30.37 -17.17
CA PHE A 5 42.41 -30.24 -16.96
C PHE A 5 41.69 -31.01 -18.07
N GLU A 6 40.91 -32.04 -17.70
CA GLU A 6 39.98 -32.69 -18.62
C GLU A 6 38.86 -31.70 -18.99
N ASN A 7 38.69 -31.46 -20.29
CA ASN A 7 37.62 -30.63 -20.82
C ASN A 7 36.30 -31.40 -20.79
N ILE A 8 35.49 -31.15 -19.76
CA ILE A 8 34.10 -31.61 -19.70
C ILE A 8 33.28 -30.79 -20.72
N THR A 9 32.61 -31.47 -21.64
CA THR A 9 31.75 -30.82 -22.64
C THR A 9 30.29 -30.79 -22.18
N ALA A 10 29.49 -29.89 -22.74
CA ALA A 10 28.07 -29.76 -22.39
C ALA A 10 27.23 -31.03 -22.72
N MET A 11 27.75 -31.94 -23.55
CA MET A 11 27.13 -33.24 -23.85
C MET A 11 27.26 -34.24 -22.70
N ASP A 12 28.32 -34.13 -21.89
CA ASP A 12 28.58 -35.05 -20.76
C ASP A 12 27.59 -34.86 -19.60
N LEU A 13 26.84 -33.74 -19.59
CA LEU A 13 25.86 -33.38 -18.56
C LEU A 13 24.41 -33.68 -18.94
N THR A 14 24.14 -34.19 -20.15
CA THR A 14 22.76 -34.35 -20.66
C THR A 14 22.44 -35.73 -21.24
N SER A 15 23.42 -36.64 -21.29
CA SER A 15 23.29 -37.97 -21.91
C SER A 15 22.26 -38.90 -21.26
N ASP A 16 21.89 -38.70 -19.99
CA ASP A 16 20.96 -39.57 -19.25
C ASP A 16 19.60 -38.93 -18.94
N ILE A 17 19.29 -37.73 -19.47
CA ILE A 17 18.01 -37.07 -19.21
C ILE A 17 17.07 -37.28 -20.40
N ASP A 18 16.30 -38.37 -20.34
CA ASP A 18 15.25 -38.69 -21.32
C ASP A 18 14.08 -37.69 -21.21
N LEU A 19 14.07 -36.69 -22.09
CA LEU A 19 13.02 -35.70 -22.25
C LEU A 19 12.18 -36.05 -23.48
N ASP A 20 11.23 -36.99 -23.37
CA ASP A 20 9.86 -36.77 -23.84
C ASP A 20 8.89 -37.96 -23.64
N LYS A 21 7.61 -37.59 -23.44
CA LYS A 21 6.35 -38.39 -23.54
C LYS A 21 5.82 -39.09 -22.28
N ARG A 22 5.19 -38.31 -21.38
CA ARG A 22 3.88 -38.69 -20.80
C ARG A 22 2.95 -37.47 -20.69
N PRO A 23 1.78 -37.47 -21.35
CA PRO A 23 0.81 -36.40 -21.15
C PRO A 23 0.10 -36.60 -19.81
N PHE A 24 0.45 -35.78 -18.82
CA PHE A 24 -0.31 -35.73 -17.56
C PHE A 24 -1.67 -35.06 -17.82
N LYS A 25 -2.75 -35.86 -17.89
CA LYS A 25 -4.11 -35.36 -17.75
C LYS A 25 -4.29 -34.82 -16.34
N THR A 26 -4.23 -33.50 -16.17
CA THR A 26 -4.68 -32.85 -14.93
C THR A 26 -5.95 -32.07 -15.22
N ASN A 27 -6.99 -32.31 -14.43
CA ASN A 27 -8.23 -31.53 -14.40
C ASN A 27 -8.02 -30.15 -13.75
N MET A 28 -6.89 -29.50 -14.04
CA MET A 28 -6.63 -28.14 -13.59
C MET A 28 -7.16 -27.15 -14.62
N LYS A 29 -8.34 -26.60 -14.35
CA LYS A 29 -8.73 -25.32 -14.98
C LYS A 29 -7.75 -24.26 -14.48
N PHE A 30 -6.76 -23.92 -15.30
CA PHE A 30 -5.87 -22.78 -15.04
C PHE A 30 -6.71 -21.51 -14.94
N SER A 31 -6.96 -21.06 -13.71
CA SER A 31 -7.64 -19.79 -13.47
C SER A 31 -6.78 -18.65 -14.04
N LYS A 32 -7.46 -17.70 -14.73
CA LYS A 32 -6.93 -16.52 -15.43
C LYS A 32 -5.50 -16.14 -15.02
N LYS A 33 -4.56 -16.17 -15.97
CA LYS A 33 -3.24 -15.53 -15.86
C LYS A 33 -3.46 -14.11 -15.30
N ASN A 34 -3.06 -13.87 -14.05
CA ASN A 34 -3.05 -12.52 -13.49
C ASN A 34 -2.07 -11.70 -14.33
N LYS A 35 -2.59 -10.88 -15.25
CA LYS A 35 -1.79 -9.94 -16.02
C LYS A 35 -1.08 -9.05 -15.00
N THR A 36 0.25 -8.99 -15.03
CA THR A 36 1.02 -8.09 -14.17
C THR A 36 0.58 -6.67 -14.50
N SER A 37 0.16 -5.90 -13.49
CA SER A 37 -0.25 -4.51 -13.68
C SER A 37 0.94 -3.71 -14.22
N LYS A 38 0.74 -2.88 -15.25
CA LYS A 38 1.79 -2.02 -15.81
C LYS A 38 2.24 -0.97 -14.79
N TYR A 39 1.29 -0.43 -14.04
CA TYR A 39 1.50 0.61 -13.05
C TYR A 39 1.16 0.12 -11.64
N LEU A 40 1.78 0.73 -10.63
CA LEU A 40 1.50 0.54 -9.21
C LEU A 40 1.57 1.90 -8.50
N MET A 41 0.71 2.11 -7.52
CA MET A 41 0.87 3.25 -6.61
C MET A 41 2.18 3.11 -5.83
N HIS A 42 2.96 4.19 -5.78
CA HIS A 42 4.25 4.19 -5.10
C HIS A 42 4.06 4.30 -3.59
N GLY A 43 4.21 3.18 -2.88
CA GLY A 43 4.38 3.16 -1.43
C GLY A 43 4.05 1.82 -0.79
N PRO A 44 3.99 1.75 0.55
CA PRO A 44 3.87 0.50 1.27
C PRO A 44 2.50 -0.14 1.08
N LYS A 45 2.42 -1.42 1.42
CA LYS A 45 1.15 -2.16 1.42
C LYS A 45 0.32 -1.73 2.63
N PHE A 46 -0.98 -1.65 2.42
CA PHE A 46 -2.02 -1.56 3.43
C PHE A 46 -3.05 -2.66 3.16
N PHE A 47 -3.64 -3.25 4.20
CA PHE A 47 -4.46 -4.46 4.05
C PHE A 47 -5.95 -4.12 4.07
N ASP A 48 -6.72 -4.76 3.19
CA ASP A 48 -8.15 -4.48 3.04
C ASP A 48 -8.94 -4.90 4.29
N GLU A 49 -8.53 -5.98 4.95
CA GLU A 49 -9.09 -6.37 6.26
C GLU A 49 -8.89 -5.28 7.31
N LEU A 50 -7.71 -4.67 7.37
CA LEU A 50 -7.45 -3.54 8.27
C LEU A 50 -8.31 -2.33 7.90
N ARG A 51 -8.43 -2.01 6.60
CA ARG A 51 -9.31 -0.92 6.15
C ARG A 51 -10.77 -1.15 6.56
N ILE A 52 -11.27 -2.38 6.42
CA ILE A 52 -12.63 -2.76 6.86
C ILE A 52 -12.76 -2.63 8.38
N TYR A 53 -11.75 -3.05 9.14
CA TYR A 53 -11.72 -2.84 10.59
C TYR A 53 -11.82 -1.35 10.94
N LEU A 54 -11.03 -0.48 10.28
CA LEU A 54 -11.06 0.97 10.54
C LEU A 54 -12.42 1.60 10.21
N ILE A 55 -13.10 1.13 9.15
CA ILE A 55 -14.47 1.56 8.83
C ILE A 55 -15.42 1.22 9.97
N LYS A 56 -15.44 -0.05 10.41
CA LYS A 56 -16.29 -0.52 11.51
C LYS A 56 -15.96 0.17 12.83
N ASN A 57 -14.68 0.39 13.11
CA ASN A 57 -14.25 1.10 14.31
C ASN A 57 -14.75 2.56 14.32
N ASN A 58 -14.76 3.24 13.16
CA ASN A 58 -15.28 4.59 13.05
C ASN A 58 -16.81 4.69 13.23
N GLU A 59 -17.54 3.58 13.10
CA GLU A 59 -18.98 3.52 13.41
C GLU A 59 -19.25 3.56 14.93
N LEU A 60 -18.23 3.32 15.77
CA LEU A 60 -18.34 3.35 17.24
C LEU A 60 -18.43 4.77 17.83
N GLY A 61 -18.39 5.81 17.01
CA GLY A 61 -18.56 7.20 17.46
C GLY A 61 -17.47 7.63 18.44
N GLU A 62 -17.84 7.93 19.68
CA GLU A 62 -16.92 8.43 20.73
C GLU A 62 -15.85 7.40 21.13
N PHE A 63 -16.13 6.10 20.94
CA PHE A 63 -15.19 5.02 21.20
C PHE A 63 -14.32 4.66 19.99
N ALA A 64 -14.50 5.38 18.87
CA ALA A 64 -13.69 5.18 17.67
C ALA A 64 -12.25 5.67 17.87
N LEU A 65 -11.34 5.12 17.08
CA LEU A 65 -9.98 5.60 16.99
C LEU A 65 -9.98 7.07 16.50
N PRO A 66 -9.27 7.97 17.21
CA PRO A 66 -9.18 9.35 16.79
C PRO A 66 -8.40 9.49 15.49
N SER A 67 -8.56 10.62 14.79
CA SER A 67 -7.85 10.90 13.54
C SER A 67 -6.32 10.81 13.70
N SER A 68 -5.79 11.20 14.87
CA SER A 68 -4.38 11.07 15.23
C SER A 68 -3.91 9.62 15.24
N ALA A 69 -4.72 8.68 15.75
CA ALA A 69 -4.41 7.25 15.73
C ALA A 69 -4.45 6.70 14.31
N LEU A 70 -5.45 7.07 13.51
CA LEU A 70 -5.53 6.65 12.11
C LEU A 70 -4.34 7.13 11.27
N ALA A 71 -3.95 8.40 11.42
CA ALA A 71 -2.78 8.96 10.73
C ALA A 71 -1.48 8.29 11.21
N THR A 72 -1.31 8.12 12.52
CA THR A 72 -0.15 7.41 13.09
C THR A 72 -0.06 5.99 12.54
N TYR A 73 -1.19 5.28 12.43
CA TYR A 73 -1.23 3.93 11.90
C TYR A 73 -0.79 3.87 10.44
N ILE A 74 -1.27 4.78 9.61
CA ILE A 74 -0.82 4.94 8.22
C ILE A 74 0.69 5.21 8.16
N LEU A 75 1.21 6.09 9.01
CA LEU A 75 2.62 6.45 9.05
C LEU A 75 3.52 5.28 9.48
N LEU A 76 3.06 4.44 10.42
CA LEU A 76 3.76 3.23 10.83
C LEU A 76 3.95 2.24 9.66
N HIS A 77 3.00 2.14 8.73
CA HIS A 77 3.14 1.29 7.54
C HIS A 77 4.34 1.67 6.65
N PHE A 78 4.86 2.90 6.73
CA PHE A 78 6.08 3.31 6.03
C PHE A 78 7.37 2.94 6.77
N LYS A 79 7.29 2.54 8.04
CA LYS A 79 8.45 2.29 8.91
C LYS A 79 8.67 0.82 9.24
N VAL A 80 7.64 -0.01 9.06
CA VAL A 80 7.73 -1.45 9.34
C VAL A 80 8.47 -2.22 8.24
N ASN A 81 9.07 -3.35 8.61
CA ASN A 81 9.61 -4.34 7.67
C ASN A 81 8.49 -5.22 7.09
N ASP A 82 8.83 -6.23 6.27
CA ASP A 82 7.86 -7.14 5.65
C ASP A 82 7.08 -8.01 6.64
N LEU A 83 7.50 -8.06 7.91
CA LEU A 83 6.82 -8.76 9.00
C LEU A 83 5.94 -7.83 9.85
N GLY A 84 6.01 -6.52 9.62
CA GLY A 84 5.25 -5.53 10.39
C GLY A 84 5.97 -4.98 11.61
N ARG A 85 7.28 -5.24 11.77
CA ARG A 85 8.06 -4.81 12.92
C ARG A 85 8.71 -3.46 12.66
N LEU A 86 8.67 -2.56 13.62
CA LEU A 86 9.46 -1.32 13.62
C LEU A 86 10.94 -1.62 13.90
N PRO A 87 11.87 -0.77 13.45
CA PRO A 87 13.29 -0.98 13.73
C PRO A 87 13.59 -0.78 15.22
N ARG A 88 14.66 -1.41 15.72
CA ARG A 88 15.05 -1.34 17.14
C ARG A 88 15.26 0.09 17.62
N ASP A 89 15.82 0.93 16.77
CA ASP A 89 16.13 2.34 17.03
C ASP A 89 14.96 3.28 16.69
N PHE A 90 13.74 2.75 16.51
CA PHE A 90 12.56 3.53 16.18
C PHE A 90 12.21 4.54 17.28
N LYS A 91 11.95 5.79 16.87
CA LYS A 91 11.45 6.85 17.74
C LYS A 91 10.25 7.51 17.10
N LEU A 92 9.21 7.79 17.89
CA LEU A 92 8.01 8.49 17.42
C LEU A 92 8.31 9.90 16.87
N SER A 93 9.40 10.54 17.33
CA SER A 93 9.86 11.83 16.81
C SER A 93 10.20 11.78 15.32
N ILE A 94 10.62 10.62 14.78
CA ILE A 94 10.88 10.45 13.35
C ILE A 94 9.59 10.67 12.56
N ILE A 95 8.49 10.03 12.99
CA ILE A 95 7.19 10.19 12.32
C ILE A 95 6.66 11.61 12.50
N ALA A 96 6.76 12.18 13.70
CA ALA A 96 6.31 13.54 13.97
C ALA A 96 7.01 14.56 13.07
N ASN A 97 8.34 14.47 12.94
CA ASN A 97 9.14 15.37 12.12
C ASN A 97 8.85 15.21 10.63
N GLU A 98 8.76 13.98 10.12
CA GLU A 98 8.49 13.74 8.70
C GLU A 98 7.07 14.16 8.28
N SER A 99 6.07 13.89 9.12
CA SER A 99 4.67 14.22 8.81
C SER A 99 4.26 15.64 9.17
N ASP A 100 5.14 16.39 9.85
CA ASP A 100 4.87 17.73 10.39
C ASP A 100 3.63 17.76 11.31
N ILE A 101 3.35 16.62 11.97
CA ILE A 101 2.31 16.47 13.00
C ILE A 101 2.99 16.61 14.37
N PRO A 102 2.45 17.41 15.31
CA PRO A 102 3.04 17.57 16.63
C PRO A 102 3.31 16.24 17.33
N TYR A 103 4.48 16.12 17.97
CA TYR A 103 4.89 14.88 18.66
C TYR A 103 3.85 14.39 19.64
N THR A 104 3.26 15.29 20.44
CA THR A 104 2.21 14.95 21.42
C THR A 104 1.00 14.32 20.76
N THR A 105 0.61 14.79 19.58
CA THR A 105 -0.50 14.23 18.79
C THR A 105 -0.18 12.84 18.25
N ILE A 106 1.04 12.62 17.73
CA ILE A 106 1.51 11.30 17.30
C ILE A 106 1.61 10.34 18.50
N HIS A 107 2.13 10.80 19.63
CA HIS A 107 2.24 10.01 20.85
C HIS A 107 0.86 9.54 21.34
N THR A 108 -0.11 10.45 21.47
CA THR A 108 -1.48 10.08 21.84
C THR A 108 -2.12 9.14 20.83
N GLY A 109 -1.89 9.35 19.53
CA GLY A 109 -2.32 8.44 18.48
C GLY A 109 -1.72 7.04 18.63
N PHE A 110 -0.43 6.96 18.93
CA PHE A 110 0.29 5.70 19.15
C PHE A 110 -0.22 4.94 20.38
N GLN A 111 -0.46 5.65 21.50
CA GLN A 111 -1.05 5.06 22.71
C GLN A 111 -2.44 4.48 22.45
N ALA A 112 -3.28 5.16 21.65
CA ALA A 112 -4.58 4.63 21.24
C ALA A 112 -4.44 3.33 20.42
N LEU A 113 -3.42 3.21 19.57
CA LEU A 113 -3.15 2.00 18.78
C LEU A 113 -2.65 0.83 19.64
N LEU A 114 -1.86 1.10 20.68
CA LEU A 114 -1.47 0.12 21.68
C LEU A 114 -2.68 -0.38 22.46
N HIS A 115 -3.49 0.55 22.96
CA HIS A 115 -4.71 0.23 23.72
C HIS A 115 -5.73 -0.57 22.88
N SER A 116 -5.87 -0.25 21.59
CA SER A 116 -6.76 -0.99 20.69
C SER A 116 -6.19 -2.32 20.19
N GLY A 117 -4.95 -2.68 20.55
CA GLY A 117 -4.27 -3.90 20.08
C GLY A 117 -3.92 -3.91 18.59
N LEU A 118 -3.88 -2.74 17.92
CA LEU A 118 -3.43 -2.64 16.52
C LEU A 118 -1.91 -2.63 16.41
N VAL A 119 -1.25 -2.17 17.48
CA VAL A 119 0.20 -2.21 17.68
C VAL A 119 0.45 -2.90 19.01
N ARG A 120 1.56 -3.64 19.13
CA ARG A 120 2.00 -4.21 20.40
C ARG A 120 3.52 -4.14 20.54
N GLU A 121 3.98 -4.13 21.78
CA GLU A 121 5.37 -4.36 22.11
C GLU A 121 5.66 -5.87 22.12
N ILE A 122 6.80 -6.24 21.57
CA ILE A 122 7.37 -7.59 21.59
C ILE A 122 8.83 -7.51 22.01
N PHE A 123 9.39 -8.63 22.48
CA PHE A 123 10.79 -8.71 22.87
C PHE A 123 11.54 -9.63 21.91
N ILE A 124 12.63 -9.12 21.33
CA ILE A 124 13.58 -9.92 20.55
C ILE A 124 14.85 -9.99 21.37
N ASN A 125 15.12 -11.15 21.98
CA ASN A 125 16.25 -11.37 22.88
C ASN A 125 16.37 -10.29 23.99
N GLY A 126 15.25 -10.02 24.68
CA GLY A 126 15.17 -9.02 25.74
C GLY A 126 15.08 -7.55 25.27
N ILE A 127 15.17 -7.30 23.96
CA ILE A 127 15.09 -5.94 23.40
C ILE A 127 13.63 -5.63 23.01
N PRO A 128 13.02 -4.55 23.54
CA PRO A 128 11.67 -4.16 23.18
C PRO A 128 11.62 -3.60 21.75
N VAL A 129 10.65 -4.08 20.97
CA VAL A 129 10.37 -3.66 19.60
C VAL A 129 8.86 -3.60 19.41
N TYR A 130 8.37 -2.65 18.64
CA TYR A 130 6.94 -2.56 18.32
C TYR A 130 6.61 -3.25 17.00
N GLU A 131 5.43 -3.86 16.92
CA GLU A 131 4.92 -4.42 15.67
C GLU A 131 3.45 -4.08 15.42
N ILE A 132 3.10 -3.98 14.13
CA ILE A 132 1.71 -3.93 13.69
C ILE A 132 1.13 -5.35 13.79
N CYS A 133 0.11 -5.50 14.62
CA CYS A 133 -0.53 -6.79 14.85
C CYS A 133 -1.08 -7.38 13.54
N ASN A 134 -0.89 -8.69 13.36
CA ASN A 134 -1.34 -9.46 12.18
C ASN A 134 -0.73 -9.03 10.84
N TYR A 135 0.25 -8.11 10.79
CA TYR A 135 0.85 -7.67 9.52
C TYR A 135 1.43 -8.85 8.72
N ALA A 136 2.25 -9.68 9.36
CA ALA A 136 2.85 -10.86 8.71
C ALA A 136 1.78 -11.85 8.19
N ARG A 137 0.63 -11.96 8.87
CA ARG A 137 -0.53 -12.76 8.43
C ARG A 137 -1.13 -12.21 7.15
N PHE A 138 -1.30 -10.89 7.08
CA PHE A 138 -1.86 -10.22 5.89
C PHE A 138 -0.88 -10.10 4.73
N ASN A 139 0.42 -10.09 5.01
CA ASN A 139 1.48 -10.04 4.02
C ASN A 139 1.95 -11.44 3.56
N ARG A 140 1.09 -12.46 3.66
CA ARG A 140 1.37 -13.81 3.16
C ARG A 140 1.17 -13.89 1.66
N THR A 141 2.01 -14.66 0.97
CA THR A 141 1.79 -14.96 -0.45
C THR A 141 0.72 -16.06 -0.62
N ALA A 142 0.08 -16.14 -1.80
CA ALA A 142 -0.91 -17.19 -2.07
C ALA A 142 -0.33 -18.62 -1.95
N LYS A 143 0.99 -18.78 -2.10
CA LYS A 143 1.70 -20.05 -1.89
C LYS A 143 1.91 -20.39 -0.40
N GLU A 144 1.85 -19.39 0.49
CA GLU A 144 1.98 -19.55 1.95
C GLU A 144 0.65 -19.96 2.63
N THR A 145 -0.45 -20.05 1.87
CA THR A 145 -1.77 -20.49 2.35
C THR A 145 -2.12 -21.85 1.75
N LYS A 146 -2.25 -22.89 2.61
CA LYS A 146 -2.74 -24.23 2.20
C LYS A 146 -4.23 -24.22 1.84
N ASP A 147 -4.97 -23.21 2.31
CA ASP A 147 -6.39 -23.03 2.00
C ASP A 147 -6.57 -22.15 0.75
N ASN A 148 -6.88 -22.79 -0.37
CA ASN A 148 -7.30 -22.15 -1.60
C ASN A 148 -8.59 -21.32 -1.40
N ALA A 149 -8.51 -20.02 -1.06
CA ALA A 149 -9.62 -19.06 -1.28
C ALA A 149 -9.30 -17.58 -0.95
N GLY A 150 -8.28 -17.28 -0.14
CA GLY A 150 -8.00 -15.90 0.28
C GLY A 150 -7.29 -15.10 -0.81
N LYS A 151 -8.03 -14.36 -1.65
CA LYS A 151 -7.40 -13.36 -2.54
C LYS A 151 -6.52 -12.44 -1.69
N LEU A 152 -5.26 -12.27 -2.08
CA LEU A 152 -4.39 -11.18 -1.61
C LEU A 152 -5.16 -9.86 -1.70
N SER A 153 -5.67 -9.37 -0.57
CA SER A 153 -6.45 -8.14 -0.48
C SER A 153 -5.64 -7.08 0.24
N TYR A 154 -4.63 -6.58 -0.46
CA TYR A 154 -3.92 -5.37 -0.06
C TYR A 154 -4.08 -4.32 -1.15
N PHE A 155 -3.93 -3.08 -0.74
CA PHE A 155 -3.74 -1.93 -1.62
C PHE A 155 -2.45 -1.22 -1.22
N ARG A 156 -1.99 -0.27 -2.04
CA ARG A 156 -0.85 0.56 -1.68
C ARG A 156 -1.34 1.94 -1.26
N ILE A 157 -0.59 2.58 -0.39
CA ILE A 157 -0.77 3.99 -0.03
C ILE A 157 0.40 4.81 -0.61
N PRO A 158 0.18 6.07 -1.03
CA PRO A 158 1.21 6.83 -1.74
C PRO A 158 2.26 7.41 -0.79
N HIS A 159 3.53 7.37 -1.19
CA HIS A 159 4.66 8.01 -0.51
C HIS A 159 4.46 9.50 -0.29
N ALA A 160 3.75 10.17 -1.20
CA ALA A 160 3.37 11.58 -1.06
C ALA A 160 2.65 11.89 0.26
N LEU A 161 2.07 10.90 0.97
CA LEU A 161 1.49 11.14 2.31
C LEU A 161 2.54 11.49 3.38
N LEU A 162 3.82 11.18 3.17
CA LEU A 162 4.91 11.60 4.05
C LEU A 162 5.35 13.04 3.78
N GLU A 163 5.16 13.53 2.56
CA GLU A 163 5.71 14.82 2.11
C GLU A 163 4.65 15.93 2.07
N THR A 164 3.37 15.56 2.10
CA THR A 164 2.24 16.49 1.98
C THR A 164 1.57 16.75 3.32
N SER A 165 0.93 17.91 3.44
CA SER A 165 0.14 18.29 4.61
C SER A 165 -1.17 17.51 4.79
N ILE A 166 -1.46 16.52 3.93
CA ILE A 166 -2.74 15.78 3.92
C ILE A 166 -3.07 15.23 5.31
N LEU A 167 -2.18 14.43 5.88
CA LEU A 167 -2.43 13.80 7.18
C LEU A 167 -2.47 14.85 8.29
N LYS A 168 -1.59 15.86 8.26
CA LYS A 168 -1.57 16.97 9.21
C LYS A 168 -2.90 17.73 9.23
N GLU A 169 -3.43 18.11 8.08
CA GLU A 169 -4.69 18.84 7.96
C GLU A 169 -5.88 17.99 8.41
N LEU A 170 -5.93 16.71 8.01
CA LEU A 170 -7.00 15.80 8.44
C LEU A 170 -6.97 15.56 9.95
N VAL A 171 -5.78 15.41 10.55
CA VAL A 171 -5.64 15.29 12.02
C VAL A 171 -6.08 16.57 12.72
N SER A 172 -5.63 17.73 12.25
CA SER A 172 -5.98 19.04 12.81
C SER A 172 -7.49 19.31 12.78
N HIS A 173 -8.16 18.86 11.71
CA HIS A 173 -9.62 18.94 11.58
C HIS A 173 -10.38 17.82 12.31
N ARG A 174 -9.68 16.92 13.03
CA ARG A 174 -10.27 15.73 13.68
C ARG A 174 -11.07 14.86 12.72
N ASP A 175 -10.58 14.71 11.49
CA ASP A 175 -11.32 14.15 10.35
C ASP A 175 -11.04 12.67 10.09
N SER A 176 -11.52 11.80 10.97
CA SER A 176 -11.37 10.34 10.81
C SER A 176 -12.04 9.81 9.53
N LYS A 177 -13.23 10.32 9.19
CA LYS A 177 -13.95 9.94 7.96
C LYS A 177 -13.18 10.34 6.70
N GLY A 178 -12.51 11.49 6.70
CA GLY A 178 -11.64 11.92 5.62
C GLY A 178 -10.45 10.97 5.43
N ILE A 179 -9.80 10.52 6.50
CA ILE A 179 -8.70 9.55 6.42
C ILE A 179 -9.20 8.20 5.86
N ILE A 180 -10.39 7.76 6.28
CA ILE A 180 -10.98 6.51 5.77
C ILE A 180 -11.35 6.63 4.28
N GLU A 181 -11.92 7.75 3.83
CA GLU A 181 -12.22 7.97 2.41
C GLU A 181 -10.94 8.04 1.56
N LEU A 182 -9.86 8.62 2.10
CA LEU A 182 -8.54 8.60 1.45
C LEU A 182 -8.06 7.16 1.22
N LEU A 183 -8.17 6.29 2.24
CA LEU A 183 -7.83 4.85 2.11
C LEU A 183 -8.74 4.13 1.11
N ASN A 184 -10.04 4.47 1.07
CA ASN A 184 -10.97 3.92 0.09
C ASN A 184 -10.58 4.28 -1.35
N LEU A 185 -10.16 5.53 -1.59
CA LEU A 185 -9.64 5.97 -2.88
C LEU A 185 -8.37 5.21 -3.25
N CYS A 186 -7.42 5.06 -2.31
CA CYS A 186 -6.19 4.30 -2.54
C CYS A 186 -6.48 2.84 -2.95
N ASN A 187 -7.43 2.20 -2.27
CA ASN A 187 -7.87 0.84 -2.60
C ASN A 187 -8.55 0.78 -3.98
N ASN A 188 -9.44 1.71 -4.29
CA ASN A 188 -10.15 1.72 -5.57
C ASN A 188 -9.19 1.96 -6.75
N PHE A 189 -8.23 2.87 -6.62
CA PHE A 189 -7.21 3.05 -7.64
C PHE A 189 -6.24 1.87 -7.74
N THR A 190 -5.86 1.24 -6.63
CA THR A 190 -5.04 0.01 -6.71
C THR A 190 -5.75 -1.09 -7.49
N ARG A 191 -7.08 -1.25 -7.33
CA ARG A 191 -7.89 -2.18 -8.12
C ARG A 191 -7.97 -1.76 -9.59
N GLU A 192 -8.18 -0.48 -9.86
CA GLU A 192 -8.23 0.10 -11.21
C GLU A 192 -6.92 -0.14 -11.98
N LEU A 193 -5.76 0.09 -11.34
CA LEU A 193 -4.42 -0.19 -11.88
C LEU A 193 -4.14 -1.68 -12.08
N LYS A 194 -4.71 -2.54 -11.22
CA LYS A 194 -4.52 -3.99 -11.30
C LYS A 194 -5.30 -4.63 -12.45
N PHE A 195 -6.56 -4.22 -12.64
CA PHE A 195 -7.47 -4.90 -13.55
C PHE A 195 -7.51 -4.28 -14.94
N LYS A 196 -7.04 -3.04 -15.11
CA LYS A 196 -6.99 -2.38 -16.41
C LYS A 196 -5.55 -2.16 -16.85
N SER A 197 -5.28 -2.44 -18.11
CA SER A 197 -4.00 -2.15 -18.75
C SER A 197 -4.23 -1.01 -19.73
N LYS A 198 -3.95 0.21 -19.28
CA LYS A 198 -4.00 1.43 -20.10
C LYS A 198 -2.57 1.91 -20.38
N ASP A 199 -2.39 2.59 -21.51
CA ASP A 199 -1.06 2.98 -21.99
C ASP A 199 -0.42 4.08 -21.17
N SER A 200 -1.24 4.93 -20.55
CA SER A 200 -0.80 6.07 -19.74
C SER A 200 -1.60 6.19 -18.43
N ILE A 201 -1.02 6.88 -17.45
CA ILE A 201 -1.55 7.00 -16.08
C ILE A 201 -2.81 7.89 -16.05
N GLU A 202 -2.86 8.92 -16.88
CA GLU A 202 -3.95 9.90 -16.97
C GLU A 202 -5.26 9.24 -17.42
N LYS A 203 -5.17 8.14 -18.19
CA LYS A 203 -6.34 7.38 -18.62
C LYS A 203 -7.01 6.63 -17.46
N TYR A 204 -6.34 6.43 -16.32
CA TYR A 204 -6.94 5.77 -15.15
C TYR A 204 -7.79 6.77 -14.37
N THR A 205 -9.10 6.69 -14.58
CA THR A 205 -10.08 7.58 -13.94
C THR A 205 -11.18 6.81 -13.24
N LEU A 206 -11.75 7.39 -12.19
CA LEU A 206 -12.89 6.86 -11.44
C LEU A 206 -13.98 7.92 -11.28
N PRO A 207 -15.25 7.60 -11.56
CA PRO A 207 -16.34 8.54 -11.29
C PRO A 207 -16.62 8.63 -9.78
N ARG A 208 -16.89 9.85 -9.29
CA ARG A 208 -17.35 10.11 -7.92
C ARG A 208 -18.52 11.07 -7.88
N ASN A 209 -19.63 10.60 -7.35
CA ASN A 209 -20.82 11.41 -7.16
C ASN A 209 -20.72 12.24 -5.88
N MET A 210 -21.15 13.50 -5.97
CA MET A 210 -21.16 14.42 -4.84
C MET A 210 -22.01 13.87 -3.68
N ASP A 211 -23.16 13.27 -3.96
CA ASP A 211 -24.03 12.76 -2.90
C ASP A 211 -23.42 11.57 -2.15
N GLY A 212 -22.76 10.65 -2.85
CA GLY A 212 -22.00 9.57 -2.21
C GLY A 212 -20.80 10.09 -1.40
N LEU A 213 -20.15 11.17 -1.83
CA LEU A 213 -19.09 11.82 -1.04
C LEU A 213 -19.65 12.49 0.22
N LYS A 214 -20.81 13.15 0.13
CA LYS A 214 -21.48 13.74 1.29
C LYS A 214 -21.85 12.68 2.32
N GLU A 215 -22.38 11.55 1.87
CA GLU A 215 -22.75 10.42 2.72
C GLU A 215 -21.53 9.84 3.44
N ARG A 216 -20.50 9.42 2.70
CA ARG A 216 -19.29 8.81 3.27
C ARG A 216 -18.54 9.74 4.22
N LEU A 217 -18.48 11.04 3.89
CA LEU A 217 -17.80 12.02 4.73
C LEU A 217 -18.71 12.61 5.83
N GLY A 218 -20.03 12.40 5.77
CA GLY A 218 -21.01 13.05 6.65
C GLY A 218 -21.00 14.57 6.54
N ARG A 219 -20.92 15.12 5.32
CA ARG A 219 -20.65 16.55 5.07
C ARG A 219 -21.55 17.17 4.03
N ASN A 220 -21.72 18.49 4.08
CA ASN A 220 -22.33 19.25 2.99
C ASN A 220 -21.35 19.47 1.82
N ALA A 221 -21.86 19.88 0.65
CA ALA A 221 -21.05 20.04 -0.56
C ALA A 221 -19.86 21.02 -0.40
N LYS A 222 -19.99 22.08 0.41
CA LYS A 222 -18.90 23.02 0.67
C LYS A 222 -17.76 22.34 1.42
N LYS A 223 -18.08 21.61 2.50
CA LYS A 223 -17.10 20.86 3.30
C LYS A 223 -16.50 19.69 2.50
N VAL A 224 -17.27 19.04 1.63
CA VAL A 224 -16.74 18.04 0.69
C VAL A 224 -15.68 18.66 -0.21
N ARG A 225 -15.95 19.81 -0.85
CA ARG A 225 -14.95 20.50 -1.69
C ARG A 225 -13.68 20.88 -0.92
N SER A 226 -13.82 21.30 0.35
CA SER A 226 -12.67 21.56 1.21
C SER A 226 -11.83 20.30 1.39
N TYR A 227 -12.45 19.15 1.69
CA TYR A 227 -11.75 17.86 1.77
C TYR A 227 -11.08 17.47 0.46
N LEU A 228 -11.76 17.63 -0.68
CA LEU A 228 -11.17 17.32 -1.99
C LEU A 228 -9.93 18.16 -2.27
N LYS A 229 -9.90 19.42 -1.81
CA LYS A 229 -8.72 20.28 -1.88
C LYS A 229 -7.57 19.77 -1.01
N ILE A 230 -7.85 19.27 0.20
CA ILE A 230 -6.83 18.70 1.09
C ILE A 230 -6.13 17.54 0.38
N ILE A 231 -6.88 16.60 -0.19
CA ILE A 231 -6.31 15.39 -0.81
C ILE A 231 -5.85 15.57 -2.26
N SER A 232 -5.93 16.78 -2.81
CA SER A 232 -5.58 17.06 -4.21
C SER A 232 -4.13 16.77 -4.61
N PRO A 233 -3.13 16.83 -3.71
CA PRO A 233 -1.76 16.44 -4.06
C PRO A 233 -1.65 14.98 -4.57
N VAL A 234 -2.55 14.10 -4.13
CA VAL A 234 -2.57 12.68 -4.53
C VAL A 234 -3.66 12.40 -5.56
N PHE A 235 -4.87 12.95 -5.37
CA PHE A 235 -6.03 12.67 -6.20
C PHE A 235 -6.59 13.96 -6.81
N LYS A 236 -6.53 14.09 -8.13
CA LYS A 236 -7.11 15.23 -8.83
C LYS A 236 -8.61 14.99 -9.08
N PHE A 237 -9.43 16.00 -8.82
CA PHE A 237 -10.87 15.97 -9.01
C PHE A 237 -11.29 16.98 -10.07
N ASP A 238 -11.52 16.51 -11.29
CA ASP A 238 -12.05 17.32 -12.38
C ASP A 238 -13.58 17.24 -12.39
N VAL A 239 -14.25 18.36 -12.61
CA VAL A 239 -15.72 18.40 -12.62
C VAL A 239 -16.23 17.72 -13.89
N ALA A 240 -17.05 16.67 -13.72
CA ALA A 240 -17.59 15.90 -14.84
C ALA A 240 -19.01 16.35 -15.23
N ILE A 241 -19.89 16.54 -14.24
CA ILE A 241 -21.28 16.91 -14.47
C ILE A 241 -21.67 18.05 -13.52
N GLN A 242 -22.28 19.08 -14.10
CA GLN A 242 -22.84 20.22 -13.39
C GLN A 242 -24.32 20.35 -13.74
N LYS A 243 -25.12 20.77 -12.75
CA LYS A 243 -26.53 21.09 -12.90
C LYS A 243 -26.75 22.54 -12.49
N VAL A 244 -27.40 23.31 -13.35
CA VAL A 244 -27.88 24.66 -13.00
C VAL A 244 -29.17 24.52 -12.21
N ARG A 245 -29.20 25.06 -10.99
CA ARG A 245 -30.39 25.12 -10.16
C ARG A 245 -30.97 26.53 -10.20
N ASN A 246 -32.17 26.64 -10.78
CA ASN A 246 -32.91 27.89 -10.82
C ASN A 246 -33.52 28.24 -9.45
N PRO A 247 -33.65 29.54 -9.14
CA PRO A 247 -34.34 30.01 -7.94
C PRO A 247 -35.80 29.54 -7.89
N ARG A 248 -36.32 29.19 -6.70
CA ARG A 248 -37.74 28.88 -6.52
C ARG A 248 -38.52 30.18 -6.35
N LYS A 249 -39.58 30.40 -7.14
CA LYS A 249 -40.37 31.65 -7.21
C LYS A 249 -41.17 32.03 -5.95
N GLY A 250 -41.06 31.31 -4.82
CA GLY A 250 -41.97 31.44 -3.66
C GLY A 250 -41.32 31.65 -2.29
N ARG A 251 -40.07 32.11 -2.18
CA ARG A 251 -39.38 32.36 -0.88
C ARG A 251 -38.69 33.73 -0.84
N ILE A 252 -39.49 34.77 -1.08
CA ILE A 252 -39.16 36.16 -1.48
C ILE A 252 -38.25 36.96 -0.50
N ALA A 253 -37.80 36.39 0.61
CA ALA A 253 -37.17 37.13 1.70
C ALA A 253 -35.64 36.90 1.88
N ARG A 254 -34.92 36.23 0.95
CA ARG A 254 -33.47 36.00 1.12
C ARG A 254 -32.67 36.27 -0.15
N ILE A 255 -31.58 37.04 0.00
CA ILE A 255 -30.55 37.43 -1.00
C ILE A 255 -30.09 36.28 -1.94
N ARG A 256 -30.22 35.02 -1.52
CA ARG A 256 -29.94 33.82 -2.35
C ARG A 256 -30.86 33.63 -3.58
N GLU A 257 -31.83 34.51 -3.81
CA GLU A 257 -32.84 34.38 -4.87
C GLU A 257 -32.41 34.82 -6.27
N LYS A 258 -31.37 35.64 -6.43
CA LYS A 258 -31.06 36.24 -7.75
C LYS A 258 -29.98 35.54 -8.57
N ILE A 259 -29.40 34.44 -8.07
CA ILE A 259 -28.21 33.82 -8.70
C ILE A 259 -28.48 32.36 -9.02
N GLN A 260 -28.33 32.00 -10.29
CA GLN A 260 -28.28 30.60 -10.73
C GLN A 260 -27.17 29.87 -9.97
N GLN A 261 -27.52 28.76 -9.31
CA GLN A 261 -26.54 27.99 -8.57
C GLN A 261 -26.00 26.85 -9.44
N ILE A 262 -24.69 26.87 -9.71
CA ILE A 262 -23.99 25.75 -10.32
C ILE A 262 -23.79 24.67 -9.24
N VAL A 263 -24.46 23.54 -9.42
CA VAL A 263 -24.37 22.38 -8.53
C VAL A 263 -23.55 21.29 -9.21
N ILE A 264 -22.36 21.01 -8.67
CA ILE A 264 -21.54 19.89 -9.13
C ILE A 264 -22.16 18.59 -8.62
N THR A 265 -22.53 17.69 -9.54
CA THR A 265 -23.14 16.40 -9.22
C THR A 265 -22.13 15.26 -9.29
N GLN A 266 -21.14 15.35 -10.18
CA GLN A 266 -20.14 14.30 -10.38
C GLN A 266 -18.75 14.87 -10.68
N PHE A 267 -17.74 14.17 -10.18
CA PHE A 267 -16.32 14.37 -10.47
C PHE A 267 -15.76 13.18 -11.24
N THR A 268 -14.81 13.46 -12.12
CA THR A 268 -13.85 12.49 -12.64
C THR A 268 -12.60 12.59 -11.78
N VAL A 269 -12.22 11.50 -11.13
CA VAL A 269 -11.05 11.45 -10.27
C VAL A 269 -9.91 10.78 -11.02
N SER A 270 -8.72 11.35 -10.98
CA SER A 270 -7.47 10.76 -11.47
C SER A 270 -6.40 10.81 -10.37
N MET A 271 -5.38 9.97 -10.49
CA MET A 271 -4.21 10.03 -9.61
C MET A 271 -3.16 10.99 -10.16
N ASN A 272 -2.47 11.69 -9.26
CA ASN A 272 -1.25 12.39 -9.61
C ASN A 272 -0.21 11.37 -10.13
N PRO A 273 0.35 11.54 -11.35
CA PRO A 273 1.36 10.63 -11.89
C PRO A 273 2.58 10.45 -10.98
N ALA A 274 2.97 11.46 -10.20
CA ALA A 274 4.06 11.36 -9.24
C ALA A 274 3.83 10.32 -8.12
N CYS A 275 2.57 9.94 -7.88
CA CYS A 275 2.20 8.91 -6.90
C CYS A 275 2.20 7.49 -7.49
N VAL A 276 2.63 7.31 -8.75
CA VAL A 276 2.57 6.05 -9.48
C VAL A 276 3.95 5.71 -10.06
N ILE A 277 4.30 4.43 -10.04
CA ILE A 277 5.52 3.89 -10.65
C ILE A 277 5.19 2.80 -11.65
N GLU A 278 6.06 2.62 -12.65
CA GLU A 278 6.01 1.47 -13.53
C GLU A 278 6.45 0.20 -12.79
N ASN A 279 5.69 -0.86 -13.00
CA ASN A 279 5.90 -2.16 -12.38
C ASN A 279 6.84 -3.02 -13.21
N ASP A 280 7.94 -2.42 -13.64
CA ASP A 280 8.95 -3.14 -14.40
C ASP A 280 9.58 -4.20 -13.52
N ARG A 281 9.93 -5.34 -14.14
CA ARG A 281 10.64 -6.43 -13.47
C ARG A 281 9.89 -6.94 -12.23
N ALA A 282 8.56 -7.00 -12.30
CA ALA A 282 7.70 -7.45 -11.19
C ALA A 282 8.14 -8.79 -10.58
N ALA A 283 8.62 -9.73 -11.39
CA ALA A 283 9.14 -11.02 -10.94
C ALA A 283 10.38 -10.87 -10.03
N ILE A 284 11.37 -10.07 -10.44
CA ILE A 284 12.59 -9.80 -9.65
C ILE A 284 12.22 -9.09 -8.35
N LYS A 285 11.38 -8.04 -8.42
CA LYS A 285 10.90 -7.31 -7.22
C LYS A 285 10.13 -8.21 -6.24
N GLN A 286 9.41 -9.23 -6.74
CA GLN A 286 8.72 -10.19 -5.90
C GLN A 286 9.71 -11.10 -5.17
N THR A 287 10.74 -11.60 -5.86
CA THR A 287 11.78 -12.43 -5.25
C THR A 287 12.63 -11.62 -4.27
N GLU A 288 12.99 -10.37 -4.58
CA GLU A 288 13.62 -9.43 -3.65
C GLU A 288 12.86 -9.33 -2.32
N ALA A 289 11.55 -9.10 -2.38
CA ALA A 289 10.71 -8.99 -1.19
C ALA A 289 10.65 -10.32 -0.41
N LYS A 290 10.62 -11.47 -1.10
CA LYS A 290 10.65 -12.79 -0.46
C LYS A 290 11.95 -13.01 0.30
N MET A 291 13.09 -12.75 -0.34
CA MET A 291 14.41 -12.96 0.26
C MET A 291 14.67 -12.00 1.41
N ARG A 292 14.22 -10.75 1.30
CA ARG A 292 14.29 -9.79 2.42
C ARG A 292 13.46 -10.25 3.62
N LYS A 293 12.24 -10.76 3.39
CA LYS A 293 11.37 -11.31 4.45
C LYS A 293 12.04 -12.52 5.13
N GLU A 294 12.63 -13.41 4.35
CA GLU A 294 13.37 -14.59 4.83
C GLU A 294 14.60 -14.20 5.66
N ALA A 295 15.47 -13.33 5.12
CA ALA A 295 16.68 -12.87 5.81
C ALA A 295 16.33 -12.20 7.15
N THR A 296 15.31 -11.35 7.16
CA THR A 296 14.80 -10.70 8.37
C THR A 296 14.34 -11.75 9.40
N ALA A 297 13.53 -12.73 8.97
CA ALA A 297 13.03 -13.77 9.85
C ALA A 297 14.16 -14.63 10.46
N ARG A 298 15.18 -14.97 9.67
CA ARG A 298 16.35 -15.73 10.14
C ARG A 298 17.15 -14.94 11.18
N LEU A 299 17.47 -13.68 10.90
CA LEU A 299 18.21 -12.82 11.83
C LEU A 299 17.45 -12.65 13.16
N GLU A 300 16.13 -12.47 13.10
CA GLU A 300 15.30 -12.34 14.30
C GLU A 300 15.18 -13.68 15.07
N SER A 301 15.18 -14.83 14.38
CA SER A 301 15.15 -16.15 15.02
C SER A 301 16.41 -16.48 15.83
N ILE A 302 17.55 -15.87 15.49
CA ILE A 302 18.79 -15.95 16.27
C ILE A 302 18.95 -14.77 17.26
N GLY A 303 17.89 -13.98 17.46
CA GLY A 303 17.83 -12.92 18.46
C GLY A 303 18.38 -11.56 18.02
N ILE A 304 18.58 -11.31 16.72
CA ILE A 304 19.08 -10.03 16.22
C ILE A 304 17.89 -9.09 15.91
N ALA A 305 17.74 -8.06 16.74
CA ALA A 305 16.79 -6.97 16.49
C ALA A 305 17.40 -5.91 15.55
N LEU A 306 16.91 -5.83 14.32
CA LEU A 306 17.47 -4.96 13.28
C LEU A 306 17.17 -3.48 13.48
N THR A 307 18.19 -2.64 13.34
CA THR A 307 18.08 -1.17 13.26
C THR A 307 17.61 -0.71 11.88
N THR A 308 17.31 0.57 11.75
CA THR A 308 16.96 1.19 10.46
C THR A 308 18.10 1.05 9.44
N LYS A 309 19.36 1.19 9.88
CA LYS A 309 20.53 1.03 9.03
C LYS A 309 20.67 -0.40 8.53
N ASP A 310 20.61 -1.39 9.44
CA ASP A 310 20.75 -2.81 9.07
C ASP A 310 19.72 -3.21 8.00
N ARG A 311 18.47 -2.76 8.16
CA ARG A 311 17.40 -3.00 7.18
C ARG A 311 17.70 -2.38 5.81
N LYS A 312 18.26 -1.18 5.78
CA LYS A 312 18.65 -0.50 4.54
C LYS A 312 19.80 -1.24 3.87
N ASP A 313 20.79 -1.66 4.65
CA ASP A 313 21.97 -2.37 4.16
C ASP A 313 21.57 -3.72 3.55
N ILE A 314 20.68 -4.50 4.19
CA ILE A 314 20.12 -5.75 3.62
C ILE A 314 19.48 -5.50 2.24
N VAL A 315 18.71 -4.42 2.09
CA VAL A 315 18.06 -4.06 0.81
C VAL A 315 19.11 -3.68 -0.24
N VAL A 316 20.10 -2.89 0.15
CA VAL A 316 21.14 -2.40 -0.76
C VAL A 316 22.02 -3.56 -1.24
N SER A 317 22.51 -4.40 -0.33
CA SER A 317 23.33 -5.56 -0.65
C SER A 317 22.61 -6.53 -1.59
N TYR A 318 21.38 -6.94 -1.26
CA TYR A 318 20.64 -7.87 -2.12
C TYR A 318 20.33 -7.28 -3.51
N LYS A 319 20.07 -5.97 -3.59
CA LYS A 319 19.88 -5.30 -4.88
C LYS A 319 21.17 -5.22 -5.70
N GLY A 320 22.26 -4.83 -5.07
CA GLY A 320 23.56 -4.62 -5.72
C GLY A 320 24.21 -5.91 -6.18
N GLU A 321 24.19 -6.93 -5.33
CA GLU A 321 24.96 -8.17 -5.51
C GLU A 321 24.14 -9.27 -6.22
N VAL A 322 22.82 -9.32 -5.99
CA VAL A 322 21.98 -10.40 -6.55
C VAL A 322 21.05 -9.85 -7.63
N SER A 323 20.18 -8.92 -7.28
CA SER A 323 19.07 -8.52 -8.16
C SER A 323 19.54 -7.85 -9.45
N ARG A 324 20.62 -7.07 -9.39
CA ARG A 324 21.24 -6.45 -10.57
C ARG A 324 21.77 -7.51 -11.54
N ILE A 325 22.50 -8.51 -11.06
CA ILE A 325 23.05 -9.59 -11.89
C ILE A 325 21.91 -10.43 -12.50
N ALA A 326 20.89 -10.74 -11.70
CA ALA A 326 19.72 -11.50 -12.14
C ALA A 326 19.01 -10.89 -13.37
N THR A 327 19.13 -9.58 -13.59
CA THR A 327 18.52 -8.91 -14.76
C THR A 327 19.16 -9.30 -16.10
N TYR A 328 20.41 -9.77 -16.09
CA TYR A 328 21.12 -10.24 -17.27
C TYR A 328 20.85 -11.73 -17.57
N ILE A 329 20.28 -12.46 -16.61
CA ILE A 329 19.95 -13.89 -16.77
C ILE A 329 18.61 -14.02 -17.50
N LYS A 330 18.68 -14.40 -18.79
CA LYS A 330 17.49 -14.59 -19.66
C LYS A 330 16.68 -15.82 -19.27
N ASN A 331 17.35 -16.93 -18.95
CA ASN A 331 16.69 -18.16 -18.53
C ASN A 331 16.01 -17.94 -17.17
N LYS A 332 14.69 -18.17 -17.13
CA LYS A 332 13.90 -17.94 -15.92
C LYS A 332 14.28 -18.86 -14.77
N GLN A 333 14.51 -20.15 -15.02
CA GLN A 333 14.82 -21.13 -13.99
C GLN A 333 16.16 -20.77 -13.33
N LEU A 334 17.20 -20.60 -14.14
CA LEU A 334 18.53 -20.19 -13.65
C LEU A 334 18.50 -18.85 -12.89
N ARG A 335 17.66 -17.91 -13.34
CA ARG A 335 17.49 -16.63 -12.63
C ARG A 335 16.81 -16.82 -11.28
N ASP A 336 15.74 -17.60 -11.24
CA ASP A 336 14.99 -17.85 -10.01
C ASP A 336 15.89 -18.59 -9.00
N ASP A 337 16.69 -19.57 -9.45
CA ASP A 337 17.67 -20.31 -8.63
C ASP A 337 18.81 -19.41 -8.13
N PHE A 338 19.36 -18.52 -8.97
CA PHE A 338 20.41 -17.57 -8.55
C PHE A 338 19.92 -16.57 -7.49
N MET A 339 18.63 -16.24 -7.50
CA MET A 339 18.06 -15.26 -6.57
C MET A 339 17.69 -15.82 -5.20
N THR A 340 17.56 -17.13 -5.05
CA THR A 340 17.12 -17.79 -3.80
C THR A 340 18.25 -18.49 -3.11
#